data_AF-A0A1Z4NHH6-F1
#
_entry.id   AF-A0A1Z4NHH6-F1
#
_cell.length_a   1.000
_cell.length_b   1.000
_cell.length_c   1.000
_cell.angle_alpha   90.00
_cell.angle_beta   90.00
_cell.angle_gamma   90.00
#
_symmetry.space_group_name_H-M   'P 1'
#
loop_
_entity.id
_entity.type
_entity.pdbx_description
1 polymer ?
#
loop_
_entity_poly.entity_id
_entity_poly.type
_entity_poly.pdbx_seq_one_letter_code
_entity_poly.pdbx_strand_id
1 'polypeptide(L)'
;MCAEQDPITCHRAILVCQYLRQENLTIDHIWKNGDLENHTALEERLLNAHNFTQTVTPTAVQLSLFENHFVQEKPAIESSREELLQEAYRRQGSLIAYIEKQDSQI
;
A
#
# COMPACT_ATOMS: atom_id res chain seq x y z
N MET A 1 13.89 -11.23 13.64
CA MET A 1 13.53 -11.19 12.21
C MET A 1 12.08 -11.61 12.10
N CYS A 2 11.26 -10.89 11.35
CA CYS A 2 9.85 -11.25 11.14
C CYS A 2 9.78 -12.52 10.27
N ALA A 3 8.74 -13.33 10.41
CA ALA A 3 8.59 -14.54 9.60
C ALA A 3 8.25 -14.19 8.14
N GLU A 4 7.61 -13.04 7.98
CA GLU A 4 7.23 -12.42 6.74
C GLU A 4 8.50 -11.89 6.04
N GLN A 5 8.85 -12.52 4.92
CA GLN A 5 10.09 -12.25 4.18
C GLN A 5 10.07 -10.89 3.46
N ASP A 6 8.88 -10.37 3.17
CA ASP A 6 8.66 -9.06 2.55
C ASP A 6 8.07 -8.09 3.60
N PRO A 7 8.69 -6.92 3.84
CA PRO A 7 8.18 -5.90 4.75
C PRO A 7 6.73 -5.48 4.48
N ILE A 8 6.26 -5.51 3.23
CA ILE A 8 4.86 -5.17 2.89
C ILE A 8 3.85 -6.17 3.45
N THR A 9 4.29 -7.41 3.70
CA THR A 9 3.47 -8.47 4.31
C THR A 9 3.66 -8.58 5.81
N CYS A 10 4.59 -7.82 6.38
CA CYS A 10 4.94 -7.91 7.79
C CYS A 10 3.95 -7.14 8.68
N HIS A 11 3.33 -7.81 9.66
CA HIS A 11 2.43 -7.15 10.61
C HIS A 11 3.11 -6.03 11.38
N ARG A 12 4.38 -6.18 11.74
CA ARG A 12 5.11 -5.12 12.47
C ARG A 12 5.33 -3.89 11.60
N ALA A 13 5.66 -4.07 10.33
CA ALA A 13 5.85 -2.96 9.41
C ALA A 13 4.53 -2.22 9.15
N ILE A 14 3.45 -2.98 8.89
CA ILE A 14 2.16 -2.42 8.48
C ILE A 14 1.33 -1.93 9.67
N LEU A 15 1.25 -2.68 10.78
CA LEU A 15 0.36 -2.35 11.90
C LEU A 15 1.04 -1.50 13.00
N VAL A 16 2.36 -1.60 13.14
CA VAL A 16 3.09 -0.94 14.24
C VAL A 16 3.94 0.22 13.74
N CYS A 17 4.82 -0.02 12.74
CA CYS A 17 5.80 0.97 12.33
C CYS A 17 5.18 2.24 11.71
N GLN A 18 3.98 2.16 11.14
CA GLN A 18 3.26 3.33 10.62
C GLN A 18 3.05 4.43 11.68
N TYR A 19 2.88 4.06 12.95
CA TYR A 19 2.70 5.01 14.06
C TYR A 19 4.04 5.51 14.60
N LEU A 20 5.12 4.75 14.41
CA LEU A 20 6.47 5.15 14.81
C LEU A 20 7.08 6.18 13.86
N ARG A 21 6.47 6.44 12.69
CA ARG A 21 6.89 7.49 11.75
C ARG A 21 6.86 8.90 12.38
N GLN A 22 5.97 9.11 13.35
CA GLN A 22 5.86 10.40 14.05
C GLN A 22 7.02 10.64 15.02
N GLU A 23 7.68 9.56 15.45
CA GLU A 23 8.89 9.63 16.22
C GLU A 23 10.05 9.89 15.24
N ASN A 24 10.99 10.76 15.61
CA ASN A 24 12.10 11.18 14.74
C ASN A 24 13.17 10.07 14.59
N LEU A 25 12.72 8.89 14.17
CA LEU A 25 13.45 7.63 14.06
C LEU A 25 13.62 7.26 12.59
N THR A 26 14.80 6.76 12.27
CA THR A 26 15.05 6.11 10.98
C THR A 26 14.68 4.64 11.10
N ILE A 27 13.75 4.18 10.25
CA ILE A 27 13.28 2.79 10.23
C ILE A 27 13.68 2.18 8.89
N ASP A 28 14.46 1.10 8.96
CA ASP A 28 14.84 0.29 7.81
C ASP A 28 14.38 -1.15 8.03
N HIS A 29 13.91 -1.79 6.97
CA HIS A 29 13.42 -3.15 6.95
C HIS A 29 14.44 -4.07 6.30
N ILE A 30 14.72 -5.19 6.93
CA ILE A 30 15.69 -6.17 6.43
C ILE A 30 14.95 -7.21 5.60
N TRP A 31 15.29 -7.31 4.32
CA TRP A 31 14.81 -8.33 3.40
C TRP A 31 15.43 -9.69 3.70
N LYS A 32 14.82 -10.77 3.19
CA LYS A 32 15.34 -12.13 3.35
C LYS A 32 16.78 -12.30 2.84
N ASN A 33 17.16 -11.56 1.80
CA ASN A 33 18.50 -11.59 1.22
C ASN A 33 19.53 -10.74 2.01
N GLY A 34 19.09 -10.02 3.05
CA GLY A 34 19.93 -9.14 3.85
C GLY A 34 19.93 -7.68 3.41
N ASP A 35 19.25 -7.35 2.31
CA ASP A 35 19.14 -5.96 1.84
C ASP A 35 18.27 -5.13 2.79
N LEU A 36 18.52 -3.81 2.80
CA LEU A 36 17.76 -2.85 3.59
C LEU A 36 16.82 -2.05 2.70
N GLU A 37 15.58 -1.92 3.14
CA GLU A 37 14.59 -1.02 2.54
C GLU A 37 14.16 0.01 3.57
N ASN A 38 14.28 1.28 3.20
CA ASN A 38 13.83 2.37 4.04
C ASN A 38 12.29 2.39 4.17
N HIS A 39 11.78 2.81 5.33
CA HIS A 39 10.34 2.88 5.56
C HIS A 39 9.58 3.71 4.52
N THR A 40 10.14 4.83 4.05
CA THR A 40 9.50 5.63 3.00
C THR A 40 9.44 4.88 1.67
N ALA A 41 10.44 4.07 1.34
CA ALA A 41 10.41 3.23 0.14
C ALA A 41 9.34 2.13 0.24
N LEU A 42 9.15 1.56 1.43
CA LEU A 42 8.03 0.66 1.71
C LEU A 42 6.68 1.37 1.52
N GLU A 43 6.52 2.61 2.01
CA GLU A 43 5.29 3.39 1.83
C GLU A 43 4.97 3.66 0.36
N GLU A 44 5.98 3.98 -0.46
CA GLU A 44 5.79 4.16 -1.90
C GLU A 44 5.34 2.85 -2.57
N ARG A 45 5.94 1.70 -2.22
CA ARG A 45 5.48 0.38 -2.66
C ARG A 45 4.05 0.10 -2.22
N LEU A 46 3.68 0.49 -1.00
CA LEU A 46 2.35 0.30 -0.44
C LEU A 46 1.29 1.12 -1.20
N LEU A 47 1.58 2.38 -1.51
CA LEU A 47 0.73 3.24 -2.34
C LEU A 47 0.57 2.66 -3.76
N ASN A 48 1.66 2.22 -4.37
CA ASN A 48 1.65 1.57 -5.68
C ASN A 48 0.81 0.28 -5.68
N ALA A 49 0.97 -0.58 -4.66
CA ALA A 49 0.24 -1.84 -4.55
C ALA A 49 -1.29 -1.65 -4.45
N HIS A 50 -1.74 -0.50 -3.94
CA HIS A 50 -3.16 -0.16 -3.85
C HIS A 50 -3.67 0.81 -4.93
N ASN A 51 -2.85 1.09 -5.96
CA ASN A 51 -3.17 2.00 -7.06
C ASN A 51 -3.46 3.45 -6.61
N PHE A 52 -2.80 3.90 -5.54
CA PHE A 52 -2.89 5.31 -5.10
C PHE A 52 -1.88 6.21 -5.78
N THR A 53 -0.83 5.64 -6.37
CA THR A 53 0.09 6.39 -7.21
C THR A 53 -0.56 6.60 -8.56
N GLN A 54 -0.96 7.83 -8.82
CA GLN A 54 -1.48 8.26 -10.12
C GLN A 54 -0.31 8.32 -11.10
N THR A 55 0.13 7.16 -11.59
CA THR A 55 0.89 7.15 -12.84
C THR A 55 -0.06 7.76 -13.85
N VAL A 56 0.25 8.97 -14.30
CA VAL A 56 -0.27 9.53 -15.55
C VAL A 56 -0.06 8.46 -16.61
N THR A 57 -1.08 7.64 -16.82
CA THR A 57 -1.21 6.86 -18.04
C THR A 57 -1.35 7.93 -19.11
N PRO A 58 -0.46 8.01 -20.11
CA PRO A 58 -0.80 8.74 -21.32
C PRO A 58 -1.95 7.95 -21.94
N THR A 59 -3.17 8.27 -21.52
CA THR A 59 -4.38 7.77 -22.13
C THR A 59 -4.29 8.22 -23.57
N ALA A 60 -3.97 7.29 -24.46
CA ALA A 60 -4.23 7.49 -25.88
C ALA A 60 -5.71 7.87 -25.95
N VAL A 61 -5.98 9.14 -26.25
CA VAL A 61 -7.34 9.68 -26.32
C VAL A 61 -7.99 8.99 -27.51
N GLN A 62 -8.65 7.87 -27.26
CA GLN A 62 -9.60 7.32 -28.22
C GLN A 62 -10.81 8.24 -28.12
N LEU A 63 -11.01 9.05 -29.16
CA LEU A 63 -12.16 9.95 -29.31
C LEU A 63 -13.43 9.09 -29.48
N SER A 64 -14.02 8.68 -28.37
CA SER A 64 -15.31 8.01 -28.33
C SER A 64 -16.41 9.02 -28.59
N LEU A 65 -17.02 8.97 -29.78
CA LEU A 65 -18.10 9.88 -30.22
C LEU A 65 -19.47 9.59 -29.53
N PHE A 66 -19.54 8.55 -28.70
CA PHE A 66 -20.73 8.18 -27.94
C PHE A 66 -20.45 8.33 -26.44
N GLU A 67 -20.55 9.58 -26.00
CA GLU A 67 -20.52 10.00 -24.60
C GLU A 67 -21.80 9.53 -23.89
N ASN A 68 -21.91 8.23 -23.60
CA ASN A 68 -22.91 7.73 -22.66
C ASN A 68 -22.25 7.60 -21.28
N HIS A 69 -22.45 8.65 -20.48
CA HIS A 69 -22.05 8.82 -19.09
C HIS A 69 -22.26 7.56 -18.23
N PHE A 70 -21.17 6.82 -18.02
CA PHE A 70 -20.92 6.11 -16.77
C PHE A 70 -19.60 6.63 -16.19
N VAL A 71 -19.50 7.95 -16.02
CA VAL A 71 -18.51 8.52 -15.10
C VAL A 71 -19.10 8.33 -13.72
N GLN A 72 -18.61 7.34 -12.97
CA GLN A 72 -18.74 7.38 -11.52
C GLN A 72 -17.99 8.62 -11.06
N GLU A 73 -18.74 9.69 -10.81
CA GLU A 73 -18.28 10.85 -10.06
C GLU A 73 -17.86 10.37 -8.67
N LYS A 74 -16.59 10.00 -8.51
CA LYS A 74 -15.96 10.00 -7.20
C LYS A 74 -15.57 11.46 -6.93
N PRO A 75 -16.10 12.10 -5.88
CA PRO A 75 -15.88 13.51 -5.65
C PRO A 75 -14.37 13.78 -5.47
N ALA A 76 -13.88 14.78 -6.19
CA ALA A 76 -12.52 15.29 -6.14
C ALA A 76 -12.28 16.04 -4.81
N ILE A 77 -12.28 15.29 -3.71
CA ILE A 77 -11.40 15.65 -2.60
C ILE A 77 -10.10 14.98 -2.99
N GLU A 78 -9.14 15.74 -3.53
CA GLU A 78 -7.75 15.29 -3.64
C GLU A 78 -7.32 14.88 -2.25
N SER A 79 -7.43 13.59 -1.95
CA SER A 79 -7.12 13.06 -0.64
C SER A 79 -5.65 13.33 -0.43
N SER A 80 -5.29 13.91 0.71
CA SER A 80 -3.88 14.20 1.02
C SER A 80 -3.06 12.92 0.88
N ARG A 81 -1.78 13.00 0.47
CA ARG A 81 -0.87 11.82 0.41
C ARG A 81 -0.96 11.01 1.70
N GLU A 82 -1.05 11.70 2.84
CA GLU A 82 -1.19 11.09 4.16
C GLU A 82 -2.49 10.29 4.31
N GLU A 83 -3.62 10.78 3.79
CA GLU A 83 -4.90 10.06 3.81
C GLU A 83 -4.87 8.83 2.90
N LEU A 84 -4.26 8.95 1.71
CA LEU A 84 -4.05 7.82 0.80
C LEU A 84 -3.18 6.74 1.45
N LEU A 85 -2.13 7.17 2.14
CA LEU A 85 -1.21 6.28 2.83
C LEU A 85 -1.90 5.59 4.02
N GLN A 86 -2.69 6.31 4.80
CA GLN A 86 -3.49 5.74 5.89
C GLN A 86 -4.49 4.70 5.37
N GLU A 87 -5.16 4.99 4.26
CA GLU A 87 -6.07 4.03 3.61
C GLU A 87 -5.30 2.80 3.09
N ALA A 88 -4.08 2.99 2.56
CA ALA A 88 -3.21 1.92 2.13
C ALA A 88 -2.82 0.98 3.29
N TYR A 89 -2.38 1.55 4.41
CA TYR A 89 -2.10 0.79 5.63
C TYR A 89 -3.32 0.04 6.15
N ARG A 90 -4.51 0.67 6.13
CA ARG A 90 -5.75 0.04 6.56
C ARG A 90 -6.08 -1.18 5.68
N ARG A 91 -6.03 -1.02 4.36
CA ARG A 91 -6.29 -2.10 3.39
C ARG A 91 -5.28 -3.23 3.55
N GLN A 92 -4.00 -2.92 3.58
CA GLN A 92 -2.94 -3.92 3.72
C GLN A 92 -3.03 -4.64 5.06
N GLY A 93 -3.31 -3.91 6.15
CA GLY A 93 -3.53 -4.48 7.47
C GLY A 93 -4.67 -5.50 7.47
N SER A 94 -5.80 -5.18 6.83
CA SER A 94 -6.91 -6.13 6.68
C SER A 94 -6.52 -7.38 5.87
N LEU A 95 -5.65 -7.25 4.86
CA LEU A 95 -5.19 -8.39 4.06
C LEU A 95 -4.27 -9.33 4.84
N ILE A 96 -3.41 -8.81 5.71
CA ILE A 96 -2.39 -9.63 6.39
C ILE A 96 -2.82 -10.10 7.79
N ALA A 97 -3.69 -9.39 8.50
CA ALA A 97 -3.99 -9.66 9.90
C ALA A 97 -4.94 -10.85 10.13
N TYR A 98 -5.82 -11.16 9.17
CA TYR A 98 -6.93 -12.12 9.36
C TYR A 98 -6.89 -13.28 8.35
N ILE A 99 -5.74 -13.93 8.21
CA ILE A 99 -5.66 -15.16 7.43
C ILE A 99 -5.90 -16.33 8.39
N GLU A 100 -7.10 -16.92 8.36
CA GLU A 100 -7.31 -18.23 8.96
C GLU A 100 -6.33 -19.19 8.31
N LYS A 101 -5.42 -19.74 9.11
CA LYS A 101 -4.50 -20.77 8.65
C LYS A 101 -5.39 -21.96 8.27
N GLN A 102 -5.54 -22.24 6.98
CA GLN A 102 -6.06 -23.54 6.58
C GLN A 102 -5.06 -24.56 7.10
N ASP A 103 -5.37 -25.15 8.26
CA ASP A 103 -4.69 -26.32 8.75
C ASP A 103 -4.82 -27.36 7.65
N SER A 104 -3.75 -27.48 6.86
CA SER A 104 -3.58 -28.54 5.90
C SER A 104 -3.57 -29.80 6.74
N GLN A 105 -4.72 -30.47 6.82
CA GLN A 105 -4.85 -31.78 7.39
C GLN A 105 -3.91 -32.69 6.59
N ILE A 106 -2.76 -33.00 7.21
CA ILE A 106 -1.86 -34.07 6.79
C ILE A 106 -2.11 -35.23 7.74
#